data_AF-A0A2E4JUJ8-F1
#
_entry.id   AF-A0A2E4JUJ8-F1
#
_cell.length_a   1.000
_cell.length_b   1.000
_cell.length_c   1.000
_cell.angle_alpha   90.00
_cell.angle_beta   90.00
_cell.angle_gamma   90.00
#
_symmetry.space_group_name_H-M   'P 1'
#
loop_
_entity.id
_entity.type
_entity.pdbx_description
1 polymer ?
#
loop_
_entity_poly.entity_id
_entity_poly.type
_entity_poly.pdbx_seq_one_letter_code
_entity_poly.pdbx_strand_id
1 'polypeptide(L)'
;MGEGFTFLGLTVPKIAIINGGILVLWGIVSYFIQDAEPRSVTALIPAFIGFPMVVLGVLSTLNKENRHHYMHASMVLASAMILGGTRVFFSDLSTLATVSHLLLIISGASFIFVGIKSFRHARMQREKLVDPQ
;
A
#
# COMPACT_ATOMS: atom_id res chain seq x y z
N MET A 1 19.02 13.63 15.87
CA MET A 1 18.10 12.53 15.49
C MET A 1 18.05 12.53 13.98
N GLY A 2 18.65 11.52 13.32
CA GLY A 2 18.77 11.52 11.85
C GLY A 2 17.40 11.67 11.18
N GLU A 3 17.33 12.51 10.16
CA GLU A 3 16.10 12.73 9.39
C GLU A 3 15.59 11.39 8.88
N GLY A 4 14.45 10.93 9.42
CA GLY A 4 13.81 9.72 8.95
C GLY A 4 13.37 9.94 7.50
N PHE A 5 13.51 8.93 6.65
CA PHE A 5 13.12 9.03 5.25
C PHE A 5 11.66 9.52 5.12
N THR A 6 11.50 10.65 4.43
CA THR A 6 10.21 11.20 4.03
C THR A 6 10.09 11.29 2.52
N PHE A 7 8.90 11.04 2.00
CA PHE A 7 8.55 11.23 0.61
C PHE A 7 7.34 12.14 0.54
N LEU A 8 7.43 13.24 -0.22
CA LEU A 8 6.38 14.28 -0.27
C LEU A 8 6.02 14.87 1.12
N GLY A 9 7.00 14.97 2.03
CA GLY A 9 6.76 15.42 3.41
C GLY A 9 6.06 14.39 4.32
N LEU A 10 5.79 13.18 3.82
CA LEU A 10 5.13 12.11 4.54
C LEU A 10 6.12 10.99 4.90
N THR A 11 5.93 10.39 6.07
CA THR A 11 6.69 9.20 6.47
C THR A 11 6.13 7.95 5.78
N VAL A 12 6.95 6.90 5.61
CA VAL A 12 6.51 5.63 5.01
C VAL A 12 5.26 5.05 5.70
N PRO A 13 5.15 5.05 7.06
CA PRO A 13 3.91 4.70 7.75
C PRO A 13 2.68 5.48 7.31
N LYS A 14 2.80 6.82 7.21
CA LYS A 14 1.67 7.67 6.79
C LYS A 14 1.25 7.36 5.37
N ILE A 15 2.20 7.09 4.48
CA ILE A 15 1.91 6.70 3.09
C ILE A 15 1.19 5.34 3.05
N ALA A 16 1.56 4.39 3.92
CA ALA A 16 0.84 3.12 4.05
C ALA A 16 -0.62 3.33 4.50
N ILE A 17 -0.83 4.16 5.52
CA ILE A 17 -2.16 4.49 6.06
C ILE A 17 -3.01 5.17 4.98
N ILE A 18 -2.46 6.14 4.25
CA ILE A 18 -3.19 6.86 3.21
C ILE A 18 -3.54 5.91 2.05
N ASN A 19 -2.58 5.13 1.53
CA ASN A 19 -2.86 4.17 0.46
C ASN A 19 -3.91 3.14 0.88
N GLY A 20 -3.75 2.54 2.06
CA GLY A 20 -4.72 1.59 2.59
C GLY A 20 -6.09 2.22 2.80
N GLY A 21 -6.15 3.45 3.33
CA GLY A 21 -7.39 4.18 3.56
C GLY A 21 -8.16 4.49 2.27
N ILE A 22 -7.46 4.89 1.20
CA ILE A 22 -8.05 5.08 -0.13
C ILE A 22 -8.67 3.77 -0.63
N LEU A 23 -7.98 2.65 -0.48
CA LEU A 23 -8.49 1.34 -0.90
C LEU A 23 -9.68 0.87 -0.06
N VAL A 24 -9.67 1.10 1.24
CA VAL A 24 -10.81 0.81 2.14
C VAL A 24 -12.03 1.63 1.74
N LEU A 25 -11.86 2.93 1.58
CA LEU A 25 -12.95 3.82 1.17
C LEU A 25 -13.49 3.40 -0.20
N TRP A 26 -12.61 3.15 -1.16
CA TRP A 26 -13.01 2.72 -2.50
C TRP A 26 -13.75 1.38 -2.48
N GLY A 27 -13.25 0.38 -1.76
CA GLY A 27 -13.90 -0.94 -1.70
C GLY A 27 -15.29 -0.90 -1.05
N ILE A 28 -15.50 -0.02 -0.07
CA ILE A 28 -16.83 0.21 0.51
C ILE A 28 -17.74 0.87 -0.53
N VAL A 29 -17.27 1.94 -1.19
CA VAL A 29 -18.04 2.65 -2.22
C VAL A 29 -18.41 1.71 -3.36
N SER A 30 -17.46 0.94 -3.90
CA SER A 30 -17.67 0.00 -5.00
C SER A 30 -18.72 -1.06 -4.66
N TYR A 31 -18.76 -1.54 -3.42
CA TYR A 31 -19.76 -2.52 -2.99
C TYR A 31 -21.21 -1.98 -3.06
N PHE A 32 -21.40 -0.68 -2.82
CA PHE A 32 -22.74 -0.05 -2.84
C PHE A 32 -23.17 0.42 -4.23
N ILE A 33 -22.24 0.78 -5.11
CA ILE A 33 -22.55 1.29 -6.46
C ILE A 33 -22.51 0.21 -7.55
N GLN A 34 -22.18 -1.04 -7.22
CA GLN A 34 -22.17 -2.12 -8.21
C GLN A 34 -23.59 -2.45 -8.69
N ASP A 35 -23.74 -2.69 -9.99
CA ASP A 35 -25.00 -3.05 -10.63
C ASP A 35 -25.33 -4.56 -10.56
N ALA A 36 -24.57 -5.32 -9.76
CA ALA A 36 -24.72 -6.77 -9.66
C ALA A 36 -25.82 -7.19 -8.67
N GLU A 37 -26.73 -8.05 -9.12
CA GLU A 37 -27.81 -8.69 -8.33
C GLU A 37 -27.58 -10.22 -8.30
N PRO A 38 -27.22 -10.83 -7.16
CA PRO A 38 -26.90 -10.21 -5.86
C PRO A 38 -25.54 -9.48 -5.88
N ARG A 39 -25.38 -8.53 -4.94
CA ARG A 39 -24.16 -7.74 -4.77
C ARG A 39 -22.94 -8.65 -4.65
N SER A 40 -21.94 -8.42 -5.51
CA SER A 40 -20.71 -9.20 -5.45
C SER A 40 -19.85 -8.76 -4.26
N VAL A 41 -19.55 -9.72 -3.39
CA VAL A 41 -18.58 -9.55 -2.29
C VAL A 41 -17.17 -9.31 -2.83
N THR A 42 -16.88 -9.69 -4.08
CA THR A 42 -15.56 -9.45 -4.69
C THR A 42 -15.26 -7.97 -4.89
N ALA A 43 -16.28 -7.09 -4.91
CA ALA A 43 -16.08 -5.64 -4.96
C ALA A 43 -15.34 -5.11 -3.71
N LEU A 44 -15.40 -5.83 -2.59
CA LEU A 44 -14.74 -5.47 -1.32
C LEU A 44 -13.26 -5.87 -1.26
N ILE A 45 -12.71 -6.56 -2.27
CA ILE A 45 -11.29 -6.98 -2.28
C ILE A 45 -10.33 -5.80 -1.98
N PRO A 46 -10.49 -4.60 -2.59
CA PRO A 46 -9.67 -3.44 -2.24
C PRO A 46 -9.71 -3.10 -0.75
N ALA A 47 -10.88 -3.17 -0.11
CA ALA A 47 -11.02 -2.90 1.32
C ALA A 47 -10.40 -4.00 2.18
N PHE A 48 -10.57 -5.27 1.81
CA PHE A 48 -9.98 -6.40 2.52
C PHE A 48 -8.44 -6.37 2.52
N ILE A 49 -7.82 -5.84 1.46
CA ILE A 49 -6.36 -5.71 1.40
C ILE A 49 -5.90 -4.36 1.98
N GLY A 50 -6.66 -3.28 1.75
CA GLY A 50 -6.38 -1.96 2.28
C GLY A 50 -6.45 -1.90 3.80
N PHE A 51 -7.39 -2.60 4.43
CA PHE A 51 -7.58 -2.56 5.89
C PHE A 51 -6.36 -3.09 6.66
N PRO A 52 -5.80 -4.29 6.38
CA PRO A 52 -4.55 -4.74 6.97
C PRO A 52 -3.39 -3.77 6.73
N MET A 53 -3.33 -3.14 5.55
CA MET A 53 -2.29 -2.14 5.27
C MET A 53 -2.40 -0.90 6.18
N VAL A 54 -3.63 -0.41 6.43
CA VAL A 54 -3.89 0.68 7.40
C VAL A 54 -3.47 0.25 8.80
N VAL A 55 -3.89 -0.94 9.24
CA VAL A 55 -3.58 -1.47 10.57
C VAL A 55 -2.06 -1.56 10.78
N LEU A 56 -1.33 -2.15 9.83
CA LEU A 56 0.13 -2.22 9.89
C LEU A 56 0.78 -0.83 9.87
N GLY A 57 0.23 0.09 9.07
CA GLY A 57 0.65 1.49 9.06
C GLY A 57 0.51 2.15 10.43
N VAL A 58 -0.64 2.00 11.10
CA VAL A 58 -0.87 2.53 12.46
C VAL A 58 0.00 1.83 13.49
N LEU A 59 0.10 0.50 13.46
CA LEU A 59 0.96 -0.23 14.40
C LEU A 59 2.42 0.20 14.31
N SER A 60 2.89 0.54 13.12
CA SER A 60 4.25 1.05 12.91
C SER A 60 4.51 2.46 13.45
N THR A 61 3.45 3.29 13.60
CA THR A 61 3.58 4.61 14.22
C THR A 61 3.57 4.49 15.75
N LEU A 62 2.81 3.54 16.28
CA LEU A 62 2.71 3.26 17.72
C LEU A 62 3.95 2.53 18.24
N ASN A 63 4.42 1.50 17.53
CA ASN A 63 5.57 0.69 17.93
C ASN A 63 6.78 0.98 17.02
N LYS A 64 7.60 1.95 17.45
CA LYS A 64 8.79 2.39 16.70
C LYS A 64 9.91 1.36 16.66
N GLU A 65 10.02 0.51 17.70
CA GLU A 65 11.03 -0.55 17.80
C GLU A 65 10.84 -1.58 16.69
N ASN A 66 9.60 -2.01 16.47
CA ASN A 66 9.24 -3.02 15.47
C ASN A 66 8.76 -2.41 14.13
N ARG A 67 8.93 -1.10 13.92
CA ARG A 67 8.47 -0.37 12.72
C ARG A 67 8.87 -1.06 11.41
N HIS A 68 10.09 -1.56 11.34
CA HIS A 68 10.61 -2.19 10.13
C HIS A 68 9.87 -3.49 9.76
N HIS A 69 9.42 -4.27 10.73
CA HIS A 69 8.64 -5.49 10.49
C HIS A 69 7.26 -5.17 9.93
N TYR A 70 6.56 -4.19 10.52
CA TYR A 70 5.27 -3.73 10.01
C TYR A 70 5.38 -3.17 8.59
N MET A 71 6.45 -2.41 8.29
CA MET A 71 6.67 -1.89 6.93
C MET A 71 6.96 -3.00 5.91
N HIS A 72 7.75 -4.01 6.26
CA HIS A 72 7.99 -5.16 5.37
C HIS A 72 6.71 -5.96 5.13
N ALA A 73 5.90 -6.19 6.17
CA ALA A 73 4.59 -6.81 6.02
C ALA A 73 3.68 -6.01 5.07
N SER A 74 3.65 -4.67 5.20
CA SER A 74 2.92 -3.81 4.26
C SER A 74 3.47 -3.88 2.83
N MET A 75 4.78 -4.09 2.65
CA MET A 75 5.37 -4.28 1.32
C MET A 75 4.94 -5.62 0.70
N VAL A 76 4.88 -6.70 1.48
CA VAL A 76 4.35 -7.99 1.02
C VAL A 76 2.89 -7.85 0.60
N LEU A 77 2.08 -7.14 1.38
CA LEU A 77 0.69 -6.83 1.00
C LEU A 77 0.63 -6.02 -0.30
N ALA A 78 1.48 -5.00 -0.45
CA ALA A 78 1.54 -4.21 -1.68
C ALA A 78 1.93 -5.05 -2.91
N SER A 79 2.84 -6.02 -2.75
CA SER A 79 3.15 -6.99 -3.81
C SER A 79 1.94 -7.85 -4.15
N ALA A 80 1.19 -8.32 -3.15
CA ALA A 80 -0.06 -9.05 -3.35
C ALA A 80 -1.14 -8.19 -4.04
N MET A 81 -1.23 -6.89 -3.75
CA MET A 81 -2.14 -5.97 -4.46
C MET A 81 -1.85 -5.91 -5.96
N ILE A 82 -0.58 -5.81 -6.34
CA ILE A 82 -0.18 -5.77 -7.75
C ILE A 82 -0.55 -7.09 -8.43
N LEU A 83 -0.19 -8.23 -7.83
CA LEU A 83 -0.50 -9.56 -8.37
C LEU A 83 -2.02 -9.82 -8.46
N GLY A 84 -2.79 -9.38 -7.47
CA GLY A 84 -4.25 -9.47 -7.53
C GLY A 84 -4.83 -8.55 -8.62
N GLY A 85 -4.28 -7.35 -8.75
CA GLY A 85 -4.70 -6.36 -9.74
C GLY A 85 -4.40 -6.74 -11.19
N THR A 86 -3.37 -7.55 -11.47
CA THR A 86 -3.02 -7.94 -12.84
C THR A 86 -4.11 -8.72 -13.57
N ARG A 87 -5.15 -9.19 -12.85
CA ARG A 87 -6.34 -9.78 -13.46
C ARG A 87 -6.97 -8.92 -14.56
N VAL A 88 -6.83 -7.59 -14.48
CA VAL A 88 -7.29 -6.64 -15.51
C VAL A 88 -6.71 -6.93 -16.92
N PHE A 89 -5.56 -7.58 -17.01
CA PHE A 89 -4.92 -7.91 -18.30
C PHE A 89 -5.35 -9.28 -18.85
N PHE A 90 -5.97 -10.13 -18.04
CA PHE A 90 -6.24 -11.53 -18.36
C PHE A 90 -7.72 -11.91 -18.27
N SER A 91 -8.59 -10.97 -17.91
CA SER A 91 -10.02 -11.23 -17.72
C SER A 91 -10.85 -10.06 -18.23
N ASP A 92 -12.01 -10.37 -18.80
CA ASP A 92 -13.03 -9.36 -19.07
C ASP A 92 -13.72 -9.00 -17.75
N LEU A 93 -13.62 -7.74 -17.36
CA LEU A 93 -14.07 -7.21 -16.07
C LEU A 93 -15.03 -6.05 -16.32
N SER A 94 -16.06 -5.94 -15.49
CA SER A 94 -16.91 -4.74 -15.49
C SER A 94 -16.07 -3.48 -15.26
N THR A 95 -16.53 -2.33 -15.74
CA THR A 95 -15.83 -1.04 -15.54
C THR A 95 -15.46 -0.81 -14.08
N LEU A 96 -16.38 -1.12 -13.15
CA LEU A 96 -16.14 -0.96 -11.72
C LEU A 96 -15.07 -1.92 -11.19
N ALA A 97 -15.08 -3.18 -11.65
CA ALA A 97 -14.06 -4.15 -11.29
C ALA A 97 -12.70 -3.74 -11.86
N THR A 98 -12.65 -3.29 -13.11
CA THR A 98 -11.45 -2.76 -13.77
C THR A 98 -10.85 -1.60 -12.97
N VAL A 99 -11.64 -0.60 -12.59
CA VAL A 99 -11.16 0.53 -11.77
C VAL A 99 -10.63 0.04 -10.42
N SER A 100 -11.32 -0.91 -9.78
CA SER A 100 -10.90 -1.47 -8.49
C SER A 100 -9.54 -2.20 -8.59
N HIS A 101 -9.30 -2.95 -9.66
CA HIS A 101 -8.03 -3.63 -9.89
C HIS A 101 -6.90 -2.66 -10.27
N LEU A 102 -7.21 -1.61 -11.05
CA LEU A 102 -6.25 -0.55 -11.35
C LEU A 102 -5.82 0.20 -10.09
N LEU A 103 -6.75 0.50 -9.17
CA LEU A 103 -6.41 1.12 -7.89
C LEU A 103 -5.51 0.22 -7.04
N LEU A 104 -5.75 -1.10 -7.00
CA LEU A 104 -4.84 -2.05 -6.34
C LEU A 104 -3.42 -1.98 -6.92
N ILE A 105 -3.28 -1.98 -8.25
CA ILE A 105 -1.97 -1.88 -8.92
C ILE A 105 -1.31 -0.55 -8.58
N ILE A 106 -2.01 0.57 -8.73
CA ILE A 106 -1.44 1.92 -8.55
C ILE A 106 -1.03 2.13 -7.08
N SER A 107 -1.90 1.80 -6.13
CA SER A 107 -1.60 1.92 -4.70
C SER A 107 -0.45 0.99 -4.30
N GLY A 108 -0.47 -0.27 -4.76
CA GLY A 108 0.61 -1.23 -4.49
C GLY A 108 1.95 -0.78 -5.07
N ALA A 109 1.98 -0.39 -6.35
CA ALA A 109 3.19 0.07 -7.04
C ALA A 109 3.74 1.36 -6.41
N SER A 110 2.87 2.32 -6.06
CA SER A 110 3.29 3.54 -5.39
C SER A 110 3.95 3.24 -4.04
N PHE A 111 3.38 2.32 -3.26
CA PHE A 111 3.93 1.96 -1.96
C PHE A 111 5.26 1.21 -2.07
N ILE A 112 5.37 0.26 -3.00
CA ILE A 112 6.64 -0.43 -3.27
C ILE A 112 7.72 0.57 -3.69
N PHE A 113 7.39 1.50 -4.59
CA PHE A 113 8.33 2.53 -5.03
C PHE A 113 8.87 3.37 -3.87
N VAL A 114 7.99 3.80 -2.96
CA VAL A 114 8.38 4.53 -1.74
C VAL A 114 9.22 3.65 -0.81
N GLY A 115 8.85 2.38 -0.64
CA GLY A 115 9.59 1.40 0.16
C GLY A 115 11.03 1.20 -0.36
N ILE A 116 11.19 1.01 -1.67
CA ILE A 116 12.52 0.89 -2.31
C ILE A 116 13.35 2.15 -2.07
N LYS A 117 12.77 3.35 -2.23
CA LYS A 117 13.48 4.61 -1.93
C LYS A 117 13.89 4.69 -0.46
N SER A 118 13.05 4.23 0.47
CA SER A 118 13.37 4.18 1.89
C SER A 118 14.57 3.27 2.18
N PHE A 119 14.62 2.08 1.58
CA PHE A 119 15.77 1.17 1.73
C PHE A 119 17.05 1.75 1.13
N ARG A 120 16.97 2.34 -0.07
CA ARG A 120 18.12 3.01 -0.70
C ARG A 120 18.64 4.13 0.19
N HIS A 121 17.76 4.94 0.77
CA HIS A 121 18.14 6.01 1.67
C HIS A 121 18.86 5.48 2.92
N ALA A 122 18.33 4.42 3.55
CA ALA A 122 18.97 3.78 4.70
C ALA A 122 20.36 3.21 4.36
N ARG A 123 20.54 2.66 3.16
CA ARG A 123 21.86 2.19 2.68
C ARG A 123 22.85 3.34 2.53
N MET A 124 22.48 4.41 1.83
CA MET A 124 23.35 5.57 1.61
C MET A 124 23.76 6.25 2.92
N GLN A 125 22.86 6.32 3.91
CA GLN A 125 23.21 6.83 5.24
C GLN A 125 24.28 5.98 5.93
N ARG A 126 24.22 4.64 5.81
CA ARG A 126 25.23 3.75 6.38
C ARG A 126 26.59 3.92 5.71
N GLU A 127 26.62 4.07 4.38
CA GLU A 127 27.87 4.28 3.62
C GLU A 127 28.57 5.59 4.04
N LYS A 128 27.82 6.69 4.20
CA LYS A 128 28.37 7.98 4.66
C LYS A 128 28.93 7.97 6.08
N LEU A 129 28.47 7.05 6.93
CA LEU A 129 28.98 6.91 8.30
C LEU A 129 30.30 6.13 8.36
N VAL A 130 30.61 5.35 7.32
CA VAL A 130 31.84 4.54 7.23
C VAL A 130 32.98 5.31 6.57
N ASP A 131 32.67 6.21 5.64
CA ASP A 131 33.64 7.09 4.98
C ASP A 131 33.32 8.56 5.27
N PRO A 132 33.73 9.08 6.45
CA PRO A 132 33.59 10.50 6.77
C PRO A 132 34.59 11.30 5.93
N GLN A 133 34.20 11.64 4.70
CA GLN A 133 34.85 12.64 3.85
C GLN A 133 34.83 14.01 4.52
#